data_AF-A0A4Z0F8Y0-F1
#
_entry.id   AF-A0A4Z0F8Y0-F1
#
_cell.length_a   1.000
_cell.length_b   1.000
_cell.length_c   1.000
_cell.angle_alpha   90.00
_cell.angle_beta   90.00
_cell.angle_gamma   90.00
#
_symmetry.space_group_name_H-M   'P 1'
#
loop_
_entity.id
_entity.type
_entity.pdbx_description
1 polymer ?
#
loop_
_entity_poly.entity_id
_entity_poly.type
_entity_poly.pdbx_seq_one_letter_code
_entity_poly.pdbx_strand_id
1 'polypeptide(L)'
;MVHRGTQGGCVNNQQAWIHEISEQLAGHASTGPGLLRDDLARNFRALLQSAFARLDLVTREEFEIQQQVLARLRVQVTELERTVAALERAQP
;
A
#
# COMPACT_ATOMS: atom_id res chain seq x y z
N MET A 1 -32.68 -28.28 8.20
CA MET A 1 -32.36 -26.99 8.84
C MET A 1 -30.85 -26.80 8.76
N VAL A 2 -30.37 -26.17 7.67
CA VAL A 2 -28.94 -25.99 7.38
C VAL A 2 -28.66 -24.50 7.45
N HIS A 3 -28.02 -24.04 8.52
CA HIS A 3 -27.43 -22.70 8.57
C HIS A 3 -25.98 -22.82 8.12
N ARG A 4 -25.73 -22.46 6.86
CA ARG A 4 -24.38 -22.16 6.38
C ARG A 4 -24.47 -20.95 5.48
N GLY A 5 -23.66 -19.95 5.76
CA GLY A 5 -23.62 -18.70 5.00
C GLY A 5 -22.79 -17.65 5.69
N THR A 6 -21.52 -17.95 5.94
CA THR A 6 -20.50 -16.91 6.12
C THR A 6 -20.37 -16.14 4.80
N GLN A 7 -20.95 -14.96 4.74
CA GLN A 7 -20.52 -13.88 3.84
C GLN A 7 -20.14 -12.73 4.78
N GLY A 8 -18.92 -12.21 4.77
CA GLY A 8 -18.18 -11.77 3.60
C GLY A 8 -17.88 -10.31 3.90
N GLY A 9 -16.65 -10.02 4.35
CA GLY A 9 -16.34 -8.71 4.89
C GLY A 9 -14.86 -8.52 5.18
N CYS A 10 -13.99 -9.08 4.35
CA CYS A 10 -12.61 -8.60 4.24
C CYS A 10 -12.62 -7.25 3.51
N VAL A 11 -13.36 -6.27 4.02
CA VAL A 11 -13.32 -4.88 3.59
C VAL A 11 -13.61 -4.11 4.85
N ASN A 12 -12.57 -3.54 5.47
CA ASN A 12 -12.60 -2.20 6.04
C ASN A 12 -11.50 -1.98 7.11
N ASN A 13 -10.23 -1.90 6.69
CA ASN A 13 -9.18 -1.31 7.53
C ASN A 13 -8.84 0.13 7.09
N GLN A 14 -8.94 0.42 5.79
CA GLN A 14 -8.62 1.74 5.23
C GLN A 14 -9.65 2.82 5.60
N GLN A 15 -10.96 2.52 5.67
CA GLN A 15 -11.96 3.54 5.98
C GLN A 15 -11.99 3.84 7.50
N ALA A 16 -11.71 2.84 8.33
CA ALA A 16 -11.57 3.02 9.79
C ALA A 16 -10.45 4.01 10.14
N TRP A 17 -9.31 3.92 9.46
CA TRP A 17 -8.17 4.81 9.66
C TRP A 17 -8.42 6.25 9.19
N ILE A 18 -9.07 6.46 8.04
CA ILE A 18 -9.46 7.80 7.56
C ILE A 18 -10.39 8.47 8.57
N HIS A 19 -11.29 7.71 9.17
CA HIS A 19 -12.18 8.20 10.22
C HIS A 19 -11.40 8.61 11.48
N GLU A 20 -10.44 7.79 11.92
CA GLU A 20 -9.60 8.09 13.09
C GLU A 20 -8.75 9.36 12.90
N ILE A 21 -8.16 9.56 11.72
CA ILE A 21 -7.44 10.81 11.40
C ILE A 21 -8.40 12.00 11.35
N SER A 22 -9.59 11.84 10.76
CA SER A 22 -10.58 12.91 10.64
C SER A 22 -11.04 13.41 12.01
N GLU A 23 -11.30 12.49 12.94
CA GLU A 23 -11.63 12.79 14.34
C GLU A 23 -10.49 13.53 15.07
N GLN A 24 -9.25 13.04 14.92
CA GLN A 24 -8.07 13.68 15.53
C GLN A 24 -7.82 15.10 14.97
N LEU A 25 -8.03 15.31 13.66
CA LEU A 25 -7.91 16.62 13.03
C LEU A 25 -8.99 17.60 13.49
N ALA A 26 -10.25 17.15 13.58
CA ALA A 26 -11.36 17.98 14.04
C ALA A 26 -11.17 18.40 15.51
N GLY A 27 -10.67 17.51 16.37
CA GLY A 27 -10.37 17.80 17.77
C GLY A 27 -9.34 18.92 17.95
N HIS A 28 -8.27 18.92 17.17
CA HIS A 28 -7.19 19.92 17.28
C HIS A 28 -7.49 21.27 16.60
N ALA A 29 -8.42 21.33 15.65
CA ALA A 29 -8.80 22.57 14.97
C ALA A 29 -9.75 23.47 15.79
N SER A 30 -10.34 22.94 16.87
CA SER A 30 -11.35 23.63 17.69
C SER A 30 -10.79 24.62 18.73
N THR A 31 -9.46 24.75 18.84
CA THR A 31 -8.80 25.64 19.80
C THR A 31 -8.43 26.98 19.12
N GLY A 32 -8.88 28.11 19.70
CA GLY A 32 -8.98 29.46 19.07
C GLY A 32 -7.71 30.19 18.54
N PRO A 33 -7.86 31.43 18.02
CA PRO A 33 -6.99 31.99 16.96
C PRO A 33 -5.55 32.42 17.31
N GLY A 34 -5.13 32.48 18.58
CA GLY A 34 -3.96 33.30 18.97
C GLY A 34 -2.71 32.58 19.50
N LEU A 35 -2.86 31.48 20.23
CA LEU A 35 -1.75 30.81 20.96
C LEU A 35 -1.46 29.40 20.44
N LEU A 36 -2.21 28.94 19.44
CA LEU A 36 -2.40 27.51 19.15
C LEU A 36 -1.87 27.09 17.77
N ARG A 37 -1.32 28.02 16.98
CA ARG A 37 -0.84 27.74 15.63
C ARG A 37 0.37 26.80 15.63
N ASP A 38 1.28 26.98 16.58
CA ASP A 38 2.47 26.15 16.70
C ASP A 38 2.15 24.76 17.27
N ASP A 39 1.24 24.66 18.23
CA ASP A 39 0.76 23.38 18.77
C ASP A 39 -0.06 22.59 17.75
N LEU A 40 -0.93 23.27 17.00
CA LEU A 40 -1.67 22.67 15.90
C LEU A 40 -0.71 22.19 14.80
N ALA A 41 0.29 22.98 14.42
CA ALA A 41 1.29 22.57 13.43
C ALA A 41 2.12 21.36 13.91
N ARG A 42 2.44 21.30 15.20
CA ARG A 42 3.15 20.17 15.84
C ARG A 42 2.32 18.89 15.81
N ASN A 43 1.05 18.98 16.22
CA ASN A 43 0.13 17.84 16.23
C ASN A 43 -0.17 17.36 14.81
N PHE A 44 -0.41 18.28 13.86
CA PHE A 44 -0.61 17.93 12.45
C PHE A 44 0.61 17.21 11.85
N ARG A 45 1.83 17.66 12.18
CA ARG A 45 3.06 16.99 11.74
C ARG A 45 3.17 15.57 12.31
N ALA A 46 2.83 15.38 13.58
CA ALA A 46 2.83 14.05 14.21
C ALA A 46 1.81 13.11 13.57
N LEU A 47 0.61 13.61 13.23
CA LEU A 47 -0.41 12.86 12.51
C LEU A 47 0.04 12.47 11.10
N LEU A 48 0.68 13.37 10.35
CA LEU A 48 1.24 13.05 9.04
C LEU A 48 2.36 12.02 9.13
N GLN A 49 3.24 12.13 10.13
CA GLN A 49 4.32 11.17 10.34
C GLN A 49 3.78 9.77 10.69
N SER A 50 2.76 9.67 11.55
CA SER A 50 2.13 8.39 11.90
C SER A 50 1.33 7.80 10.72
N ALA A 51 0.68 8.66 9.92
CA ALA A 51 0.03 8.28 8.68
C ALA A 51 1.01 7.71 7.66
N PHE A 52 2.11 8.41 7.37
CA PHE A 52 3.13 7.96 6.43
C PHE A 52 3.86 6.69 6.90
N ALA A 53 4.12 6.54 8.20
CA ALA A 53 4.75 5.33 8.75
C ALA A 53 3.87 4.08 8.65
N ARG A 54 2.53 4.25 8.52
CA ARG A 54 1.56 3.16 8.38
C ARG A 54 1.21 2.83 6.93
N LEU A 55 1.61 3.68 5.98
CA LEU A 55 1.54 3.35 4.56
C LEU A 55 2.75 2.47 4.23
N ASP A 56 2.54 1.40 3.47
CA ASP A 56 3.61 0.57 2.93
C ASP A 56 4.34 1.36 1.83
N LEU A 57 5.11 2.36 2.27
CA LEU A 57 5.79 3.30 1.40
C LEU A 57 6.95 2.57 0.74
N VAL A 58 6.71 2.07 -0.47
CA VAL A 58 7.77 1.58 -1.34
C VAL A 58 8.66 2.78 -1.68
N THR A 59 9.91 2.72 -1.23
CA THR A 59 10.91 3.73 -1.57
C THR A 59 11.16 3.73 -3.07
N ARG A 60 11.65 4.85 -3.60
CA ARG A 60 12.04 4.94 -5.01
C ARG A 60 13.06 3.86 -5.39
N GLU A 61 14.00 3.57 -4.49
CA GLU A 61 15.02 2.55 -4.69
C GLU A 61 14.43 1.14 -4.79
N GLU A 62 13.50 0.79 -3.89
CA GLU A 62 12.80 -0.51 -3.95
C GLU A 62 11.97 -0.66 -5.24
N PHE A 63 11.36 0.42 -5.71
CA PHE A 63 10.65 0.42 -7.00
C PHE A 63 11.61 0.15 -8.17
N GLU A 64 12.77 0.81 -8.19
CA GLU A 64 13.79 0.61 -9.22
C GLU A 64 14.34 -0.82 -9.20
N ILE A 65 14.54 -1.40 -8.01
CA ILE A 65 14.95 -2.81 -7.85
C ILE A 65 13.88 -3.74 -8.43
N GLN A 66 12.59 -3.53 -8.14
CA GLN A 66 11.50 -4.34 -8.68
C GLN A 66 11.43 -4.26 -10.21
N GLN A 67 11.68 -3.09 -10.79
CA GLN A 67 11.78 -2.94 -12.25
C GLN A 67 12.92 -3.77 -12.85
N GLN A 68 14.09 -3.79 -12.20
CA GLN A 68 15.22 -4.60 -12.64
C GLN A 68 14.93 -6.11 -12.53
N VAL A 69 14.30 -6.53 -11.43
CA VAL A 69 13.86 -7.92 -11.25
C VAL A 69 12.88 -8.32 -12.36
N LEU A 70 11.89 -7.47 -12.66
CA LEU A 70 10.95 -7.71 -13.76
C LEU A 70 11.64 -7.80 -15.12
N ALA A 71 12.60 -6.93 -15.41
CA ALA A 71 13.38 -6.99 -16.64
C ALA A 71 14.14 -8.31 -16.76
N ARG A 72 14.77 -8.78 -15.68
CA ARG A 72 15.49 -10.06 -15.64
C ARG A 72 14.54 -11.25 -15.80
N LEU A 73 13.36 -11.20 -15.18
CA LEU A 73 12.34 -12.26 -15.34
C LEU A 73 11.84 -12.32 -16.78
N ARG A 74 11.65 -11.17 -17.45
CA ARG A 74 11.26 -11.14 -18.87
C ARG A 74 12.27 -11.88 -19.75
N VAL A 75 13.56 -11.63 -19.54
CA VAL A 75 14.63 -12.31 -20.30
C VAL A 75 14.58 -13.82 -20.06
N GLN A 76 14.53 -14.25 -18.79
CA GLN A 76 14.48 -15.67 -18.45
C GLN A 76 13.25 -16.37 -19.04
N VAL A 77 12.06 -15.74 -18.97
CA VAL A 77 10.83 -16.28 -19.57
C VAL A 77 11.00 -16.47 -21.07
N THR A 78 11.54 -15.48 -21.79
CA THR A 78 11.77 -15.61 -23.24
C THR A 78 12.76 -16.73 -23.59
N GLU A 79 13.80 -16.96 -22.78
CA GLU A 79 14.73 -18.07 -22.98
C GLU A 79 14.08 -19.43 -22.75
N LEU A 80 13.27 -19.53 -21.69
CA LEU A 80 12.48 -20.72 -21.38
C LEU A 80 11.47 -21.02 -22.51
N GLU A 81 10.74 -20.01 -22.98
CA GLU A 81 9.81 -20.14 -24.12
C GLU A 81 10.53 -20.65 -25.38
N ARG A 82 11.73 -20.15 -25.68
CA ARG A 82 12.54 -20.64 -26.81
C ARG A 82 12.97 -22.09 -26.63
N THR A 83 13.36 -22.45 -25.41
CA THR A 83 13.80 -23.81 -25.08
C THR A 83 12.65 -24.79 -25.24
N VAL A 84 11.47 -24.46 -24.70
CA VAL A 84 10.25 -25.26 -24.87
C VAL A 84 9.88 -25.39 -26.34
N ALA A 85 9.85 -24.30 -27.10
CA ALA A 85 9.55 -24.35 -28.54
C ALA A 85 10.56 -25.17 -29.36
N ALA A 86 11.81 -25.25 -28.93
CA ALA A 86 12.81 -26.12 -29.55
C ALA A 86 12.53 -27.61 -29.23
N LEU A 87 12.18 -27.92 -27.98
CA LEU A 87 11.82 -29.27 -27.55
C LEU A 87 10.53 -29.76 -28.20
N GLU A 88 9.49 -28.93 -28.27
CA GLU A 88 8.22 -29.24 -28.94
C GLU A 88 8.42 -29.56 -30.43
N ARG A 89 9.36 -28.88 -31.10
CA ARG A 89 9.71 -29.16 -32.50
C ARG A 89 10.59 -30.39 -32.70
N ALA A 90 11.34 -30.77 -31.67
CA ALA A 90 12.20 -31.96 -31.67
C ALA A 90 11.44 -33.23 -31.25
N GLN A 91 10.22 -33.09 -30.74
CA GLN A 91 9.34 -34.19 -30.40
C GLN A 91 8.61 -34.68 -31.68
N PRO A 92 8.78 -35.95 -32.08
CA PRO A 92 8.18 -36.49 -33.30
C PRO A 92 6.66 -36.67 -33.22
#